data_AF-A0A661WT72-F1
#
_entry.id   AF-A0A661WT72-F1
#
_cell.length_a   1.000
_cell.length_b   1.000
_cell.length_c   1.000
_cell.angle_alpha   90.00
_cell.angle_beta   90.00
_cell.angle_gamma   90.00
#
_symmetry.space_group_name_H-M   'P 1'
#
loop_
_entity.id
_entity.type
_entity.pdbx_description
1 polymer ?
#
loop_
_entity_poly.entity_id
_entity_poly.type
_entity_poly.pdbx_seq_one_letter_code
_entity_poly.pdbx_strand_id
1 'polypeptide(L)'
;MNTNFRSEIKYSRGQGITEFALILVFLLVLLAGVFDLGRAFFAYMIIRDAAQEGAVYASIAPKSDLGAFYTAVANRVETAYLDPSNPSETPLDINEVTVQVDIIGSGCAAPGNSVKVTVDYEFPLAMPFLGAIIGKQKIEMSAFAEDSILAPICP
;
A
#
# COMPACT_ATOMS: atom_id res chain seq x y z
N MET A 1 -0.96 -39.92 -66.81
CA MET A 1 -1.19 -40.16 -65.37
C MET A 1 -0.31 -39.19 -64.59
N ASN A 2 -0.85 -38.04 -64.19
CA ASN A 2 -0.35 -37.30 -63.02
C ASN A 2 -1.42 -36.30 -62.58
N THR A 3 -1.89 -36.47 -61.36
CA THR A 3 -3.02 -35.75 -60.75
C THR A 3 -2.53 -34.49 -60.06
N ASN A 4 -3.06 -33.34 -60.47
CA ASN A 4 -2.82 -32.03 -59.85
C ASN A 4 -3.49 -31.98 -58.46
N PHE A 5 -2.71 -32.04 -57.38
CA PHE A 5 -3.20 -31.72 -56.03
C PHE A 5 -3.22 -30.20 -55.85
N ARG A 6 -4.39 -29.57 -56.00
CA ARG A 6 -4.63 -28.20 -55.53
C ARG A 6 -5.04 -28.28 -54.05
N SER A 7 -4.20 -27.78 -53.15
CA SER A 7 -4.55 -27.63 -51.74
C SER A 7 -5.45 -26.41 -51.56
N GLU A 8 -6.74 -26.63 -51.31
CA GLU A 8 -7.63 -25.56 -50.85
C GLU A 8 -7.32 -25.18 -49.41
N ILE A 9 -6.91 -23.92 -49.19
CA ILE A 9 -6.81 -23.35 -47.86
C ILE A 9 -8.25 -23.19 -47.32
N LYS A 10 -8.68 -24.12 -46.48
CA LYS A 10 -9.96 -24.03 -45.78
C LYS A 10 -9.88 -22.93 -44.72
N TYR A 11 -10.47 -21.77 -45.02
CA TYR A 11 -10.78 -20.77 -44.01
C TYR A 11 -11.95 -21.26 -43.16
N SER A 12 -11.65 -21.66 -41.91
CA SER A 12 -12.67 -22.06 -40.94
C SER A 12 -13.44 -20.83 -40.45
N ARG A 13 -14.75 -20.79 -40.72
CA ARG A 13 -15.66 -19.78 -40.15
C ARG A 13 -15.57 -19.83 -38.62
N GLY A 14 -15.07 -18.75 -38.00
CA GLY A 14 -14.94 -18.63 -36.54
C GLY A 14 -13.50 -18.45 -36.03
N GLN A 15 -12.48 -18.64 -36.88
CA GLN A 15 -11.07 -18.47 -36.48
C GLN A 15 -10.76 -17.08 -35.89
N GLY A 16 -11.32 -16.02 -36.50
CA GLY A 16 -11.12 -14.65 -36.00
C GLY A 16 -11.75 -14.40 -34.62
N ILE A 17 -12.86 -15.08 -34.30
CA ILE A 17 -13.51 -14.96 -32.98
C ILE A 17 -12.65 -15.66 -31.93
N THR A 18 -12.09 -16.83 -32.25
CA THR A 18 -11.20 -17.55 -31.32
C THR A 18 -9.88 -16.83 -31.07
N GLU A 19 -9.29 -16.22 -32.10
CA GLU A 19 -8.06 -15.43 -31.95
C GLU A 19 -8.28 -14.16 -31.13
N PHE A 20 -9.39 -13.45 -31.39
CA PHE A 20 -9.79 -12.28 -30.59
C PHE A 20 -10.05 -12.65 -29.12
N ALA A 21 -10.72 -13.77 -28.86
CA ALA A 21 -10.98 -14.22 -27.50
C ALA A 21 -9.69 -14.47 -26.71
N LEU A 22 -8.65 -15.03 -27.33
CA LEU A 22 -7.35 -15.25 -26.68
C LEU A 22 -6.63 -13.93 -26.37
N ILE A 23 -6.62 -12.99 -27.31
CA ILE A 23 -6.01 -11.66 -27.09
C ILE A 23 -6.76 -10.91 -25.99
N LEU A 24 -8.09 -10.99 -25.97
CA LEU A 24 -8.92 -10.36 -24.95
C LEU A 24 -8.59 -10.89 -23.55
N VAL A 25 -8.46 -12.21 -23.38
CA VAL A 25 -8.08 -12.81 -22.10
C VAL A 25 -6.72 -12.30 -21.64
N PHE A 26 -5.73 -12.26 -22.54
CA PHE A 26 -4.40 -11.73 -22.23
C PHE A 26 -4.45 -10.24 -21.82
N LEU A 27 -5.24 -9.44 -22.53
CA LEU A 27 -5.42 -8.01 -22.22
C LEU A 27 -6.10 -7.80 -20.87
N LEU A 28 -7.09 -8.62 -20.51
CA LEU A 28 -7.76 -8.56 -19.20
C LEU A 28 -6.80 -8.91 -18.06
N VAL A 29 -5.91 -9.88 -18.25
CA VAL A 29 -4.88 -10.23 -17.24
C VAL A 29 -3.90 -9.08 -17.04
N LEU A 30 -3.47 -8.42 -18.12
CA LEU A 30 -2.63 -7.23 -18.02
C LEU A 30 -3.34 -6.07 -17.30
N LEU A 31 -4.61 -5.82 -17.64
CA LEU A 31 -5.41 -4.78 -17.00
C LEU A 31 -5.61 -5.05 -15.50
N ALA A 32 -5.86 -6.31 -15.14
CA ALA A 32 -5.99 -6.74 -13.74
C ALA A 32 -4.71 -6.45 -12.95
N GLY A 33 -3.54 -6.73 -13.53
CA GLY A 33 -2.25 -6.40 -12.91
C GLY A 33 -2.03 -4.90 -12.73
N VAL A 34 -2.35 -4.09 -13.74
CA VAL A 34 -2.27 -2.62 -13.66
C VAL A 34 -3.23 -2.07 -12.60
N PHE A 35 -4.41 -2.65 -12.46
CA PHE A 35 -5.40 -2.22 -11.48
C PHE A 35 -4.94 -2.47 -10.05
N ASP A 36 -4.45 -3.67 -9.74
CA ASP A 36 -3.91 -3.97 -8.40
C ASP A 36 -2.65 -3.13 -8.10
N LEU A 37 -1.79 -2.89 -9.09
CA LEU A 37 -0.63 -2.00 -8.92
C LEU A 37 -1.04 -0.56 -8.59
N GLY A 38 -2.06 -0.04 -9.29
CA GLY A 38 -2.58 1.29 -9.04
C GLY A 38 -3.17 1.43 -7.63
N ARG A 39 -3.91 0.42 -7.18
CA ARG A 39 -4.45 0.37 -5.81
C ARG A 39 -3.35 0.26 -4.76
N ALA A 40 -2.35 -0.59 -4.98
CA ALA A 40 -1.22 -0.74 -4.07
C ALA A 40 -0.41 0.57 -3.95
N PHE A 41 -0.16 1.25 -5.06
CA PHE A 41 0.52 2.55 -5.06
C PHE A 41 -0.29 3.62 -4.32
N PHE A 42 -1.61 3.67 -4.53
CA PHE A 42 -2.48 4.59 -3.80
C PHE A 42 -2.47 4.31 -2.29
N ALA A 43 -2.55 3.04 -1.89
CA ALA A 43 -2.43 2.63 -0.49
C ALA A 43 -1.07 3.01 0.12
N TYR A 44 0.02 2.85 -0.64
CA TYR A 44 1.36 3.25 -0.22
C TYR A 44 1.45 4.76 0.07
N MET A 45 0.86 5.60 -0.79
CA MET A 45 0.83 7.05 -0.56
C MET A 45 0.10 7.39 0.74
N ILE A 46 -1.05 6.75 0.98
CA ILE A 46 -1.86 6.97 2.18
C ILE A 46 -1.07 6.61 3.45
N ILE A 47 -0.45 5.42 3.53
CA ILE A 47 0.32 5.02 4.72
C ILE A 47 1.56 5.89 4.93
N ARG A 48 2.16 6.40 3.84
CA ARG A 48 3.31 7.31 3.90
C ARG A 48 2.91 8.66 4.48
N ASP A 49 1.79 9.22 4.03
CA ASP A 49 1.29 10.50 4.53
C ASP A 49 0.88 10.39 6.00
N ALA A 50 0.25 9.28 6.40
CA ALA A 50 -0.09 9.02 7.79
C ALA A 50 1.15 8.80 8.69
N ALA A 51 2.19 8.12 8.20
CA ALA A 51 3.47 8.02 8.91
C ALA A 51 4.07 9.42 9.16
N GLN A 52 3.97 10.32 8.17
CA GLN A 52 4.47 11.68 8.28
C GLN A 52 3.66 12.52 9.30
N GLU A 53 2.34 12.42 9.31
CA GLU A 53 1.50 13.03 10.34
C GLU A 53 1.86 12.52 11.75
N GLY A 54 2.09 11.21 11.88
CA GLY A 54 2.58 10.61 13.12
C GLY A 54 3.92 11.17 13.58
N ALA A 55 4.90 11.27 12.67
CA ALA A 55 6.23 11.80 12.96
C ALA A 55 6.21 13.28 13.35
N VAL A 56 5.43 14.10 12.64
CA VAL A 56 5.23 15.52 12.95
C VAL A 56 4.59 15.69 14.32
N TYR A 57 3.55 14.92 14.64
CA TYR A 57 2.96 14.95 15.97
C TYR A 57 3.96 14.50 17.05
N ALA A 58 4.69 13.43 16.79
CA ALA A 58 5.67 12.87 17.72
C ALA A 58 6.83 13.83 18.00
N SER A 59 7.20 14.71 17.06
CA SER A 59 8.24 15.73 17.22
C SER A 59 7.96 16.67 18.40
N ILE A 60 6.68 17.00 18.64
CA ILE A 60 6.23 17.95 19.67
C ILE A 60 5.50 17.31 20.85
N ALA A 61 5.04 16.06 20.71
CA ALA A 61 4.24 15.41 21.74
C ALA A 61 5.01 15.24 23.07
N PRO A 62 4.32 15.35 24.22
CA PRO A 62 4.92 15.07 25.53
C PRO A 62 5.41 13.64 25.62
N LYS A 63 6.63 13.45 26.12
CA LYS A 63 7.30 12.14 26.29
C LYS A 63 7.50 11.78 27.76
N SER A 64 6.76 12.44 28.66
CA SER A 64 6.82 12.19 30.11
C SER A 64 6.26 10.83 30.51
N ASP A 65 5.28 10.33 29.74
CA ASP A 65 4.75 8.97 29.82
C ASP A 65 4.87 8.34 28.43
N LEU A 66 5.80 7.40 28.28
CA LEU A 66 6.05 6.74 27.00
C LEU A 66 4.87 5.88 26.55
N GLY A 67 4.11 5.28 27.48
CA GLY A 67 2.92 4.50 27.13
C GLY A 67 1.85 5.36 26.49
N ALA A 68 1.52 6.48 27.14
CA ALA A 68 0.57 7.46 26.60
C ALA A 68 1.07 8.10 25.29
N PHE A 69 2.38 8.34 25.16
CA PHE A 69 2.99 8.85 23.94
C PHE A 69 2.78 7.90 22.75
N TYR A 70 3.12 6.61 22.89
CA TYR A 70 2.96 5.65 21.81
C TYR A 70 1.49 5.51 21.37
N THR A 71 0.56 5.44 22.32
CA THR A 71 -0.88 5.42 22.02
C THR A 71 -1.33 6.70 21.31
N ALA A 72 -0.85 7.87 21.73
CA ALA A 72 -1.22 9.13 21.09
C ALA A 72 -0.69 9.23 19.65
N VAL A 73 0.53 8.77 19.38
CA VAL A 73 1.09 8.72 18.03
C VAL A 73 0.32 7.74 17.16
N ALA A 74 0.02 6.54 17.66
CA ALA A 74 -0.78 5.55 16.93
C ALA A 74 -2.17 6.09 16.59
N ASN A 75 -2.88 6.69 17.55
CA ASN A 75 -4.18 7.33 17.32
C ASN A 75 -4.08 8.43 16.25
N ARG A 76 -2.99 9.21 16.22
CA ARG A 76 -2.80 10.25 15.21
C ARG A 76 -2.63 9.67 13.81
N VAL A 77 -1.82 8.63 13.67
CA VAL A 77 -1.67 7.89 12.40
C VAL A 77 -3.03 7.33 11.95
N GLU A 78 -3.78 6.71 12.86
CA GLU A 78 -5.11 6.16 12.57
C GLU A 78 -6.12 7.23 12.12
N THR A 79 -6.14 8.38 12.79
CA THR A 79 -7.03 9.49 12.41
C THR A 79 -6.64 10.16 11.10
N ALA A 80 -5.39 10.04 10.66
CA ALA A 80 -4.95 10.60 9.37
C ALA A 80 -5.64 9.92 8.18
N TYR A 81 -6.21 8.72 8.37
CA TYR A 81 -6.97 8.00 7.34
C TYR A 81 -8.46 8.37 7.28
N LEU A 82 -9.00 8.99 8.33
CA LEU A 82 -10.43 9.18 8.48
C LEU A 82 -10.89 10.47 7.82
N ASP A 83 -11.95 10.39 7.02
CA ASP A 83 -12.69 11.58 6.62
C ASP A 83 -13.45 12.12 7.85
N PRO A 84 -13.21 13.36 8.30
CA PRO A 84 -13.93 13.96 9.42
C PRO A 84 -15.45 14.01 9.22
N SER A 85 -15.91 13.99 7.97
CA SER A 85 -17.32 14.02 7.59
C SER A 85 -17.95 12.63 7.53
N ASN A 86 -17.16 11.56 7.36
CA ASN A 86 -17.63 10.18 7.36
C ASN A 86 -16.56 9.20 7.88
N PRO A 87 -16.40 9.06 9.21
CA PRO A 87 -15.37 8.20 9.79
C PRO A 87 -15.59 6.70 9.55
N SER A 88 -16.73 6.30 8.99
CA SER A 88 -17.02 4.91 8.61
C SER A 88 -16.45 4.54 7.24
N GLU A 89 -16.10 5.53 6.41
CA GLU A 89 -15.47 5.31 5.11
C GLU A 89 -13.96 5.51 5.24
N THR A 90 -13.25 4.41 5.46
CA THR A 90 -11.79 4.40 5.40
C THR A 90 -11.33 4.00 4.00
N PRO A 91 -10.35 4.71 3.40
CA PRO A 91 -9.80 4.30 2.11
C PRO A 91 -8.98 3.00 2.20
N LEU A 92 -8.56 2.60 3.42
CA LEU A 92 -7.84 1.36 3.74
C LEU A 92 -8.52 0.64 4.91
N ASP A 93 -8.29 -0.67 5.05
CA ASP A 93 -8.73 -1.42 6.23
C ASP A 93 -7.81 -1.13 7.42
N ILE A 94 -8.32 -0.41 8.41
CA ILE A 94 -7.53 0.02 9.56
C ILE A 94 -7.10 -1.15 10.46
N ASN A 95 -7.79 -2.30 10.40
CA ASN A 95 -7.44 -3.48 11.18
C ASN A 95 -6.16 -4.18 10.67
N GLU A 96 -5.77 -3.88 9.44
CA GLU A 96 -4.58 -4.41 8.79
C GLU A 96 -3.38 -3.44 8.90
N VAL A 97 -3.53 -2.35 9.67
CA VAL A 97 -2.50 -1.33 9.90
C VAL A 97 -1.82 -1.59 11.24
N THR A 98 -0.49 -1.58 11.25
CA THR A 98 0.34 -1.63 12.47
C THR A 98 1.26 -0.42 12.50
N VAL A 99 1.32 0.27 13.65
CA VAL A 99 2.16 1.45 13.84
C VAL A 99 3.30 1.12 14.80
N GLN A 100 4.52 1.45 14.39
CA GLN A 100 5.72 1.32 15.21
C GLN A 100 6.38 2.70 15.34
N VAL A 101 6.84 3.03 16.54
CA VAL A 101 7.44 4.33 16.83
C VAL A 101 8.78 4.11 17.51
N ASP A 102 9.83 4.60 16.89
CA ASP A 102 11.21 4.50 17.37
C ASP A 102 11.74 5.89 17.72
N ILE A 103 12.20 6.06 18.96
CA ILE A 103 12.93 7.26 19.37
C ILE A 103 14.42 7.01 19.12
N ILE A 104 15.04 7.85 18.31
CA ILE A 104 16.47 7.81 17.99
C ILE A 104 17.16 8.87 18.85
N GLY A 105 18.09 8.44 19.70
CA GLY A 105 18.75 9.31 20.68
C GLY A 105 17.97 9.42 21.99
N SER A 106 17.78 10.64 22.52
CA SER A 106 16.96 10.87 23.70
C SER A 106 15.58 11.44 23.37
N GLY A 107 14.58 11.17 24.21
CA GLY A 107 13.19 11.65 24.04
C GLY A 107 13.00 13.15 24.30
N CYS A 108 13.96 13.99 23.95
CA CYS A 108 13.92 15.44 24.13
C CYS A 108 14.61 16.15 22.95
N ALA A 109 14.40 17.45 22.83
CA ALA A 109 14.94 18.27 21.75
C ALA A 109 16.44 18.52 21.97
N ALA A 110 17.26 17.78 21.23
CA ALA A 110 18.68 18.04 21.04
C ALA A 110 19.09 17.68 19.61
N PRO A 111 20.17 18.28 19.08
CA PRO A 111 20.67 17.95 17.75
C PRO A 111 20.94 16.45 17.60
N GLY A 112 20.38 15.85 16.55
CA GLY A 112 20.53 14.41 16.26
C GLY A 112 19.50 13.51 16.95
N ASN A 113 18.62 14.04 17.81
CA ASN A 113 17.48 13.30 18.32
C ASN A 113 16.31 13.39 17.35
N SER A 114 15.80 12.24 16.94
CA SER A 114 14.67 12.13 16.02
C SER A 114 13.68 11.08 16.50
N VAL A 115 12.49 11.13 15.91
CA VAL A 115 11.48 10.10 16.07
C VAL A 115 11.13 9.57 14.69
N LYS A 116 11.19 8.26 14.54
CA LYS A 116 10.80 7.55 13.34
C LYS A 116 9.47 6.87 13.60
N VAL A 117 8.49 7.14 12.75
CA VAL A 117 7.19 6.45 12.75
C VAL A 117 7.15 5.57 11.52
N THR A 118 6.94 4.28 11.74
CA THR A 118 6.78 3.26 10.70
C THR A 118 5.34 2.78 10.72
N VAL A 119 4.75 2.69 9.54
CA VAL A 119 3.40 2.18 9.33
C VAL A 119 3.48 1.00 8.39
N ASP A 120 3.07 -0.15 8.91
CA ASP A 120 2.97 -1.39 8.17
C ASP A 120 1.50 -1.65 7.81
N TYR A 121 1.26 -2.10 6.58
CA TYR A 121 -0.08 -2.38 6.08
C TYR A 121 -0.10 -3.65 5.23
N GLU A 122 -1.05 -4.55 5.52
CA GLU A 122 -1.30 -5.73 4.69
C GLU A 122 -2.27 -5.40 3.55
N PHE A 123 -1.75 -5.16 2.34
CA PHE A 123 -2.58 -4.83 1.19
C PHE A 123 -3.26 -6.06 0.58
N PRO A 124 -4.60 -6.12 0.51
CA PRO A 124 -5.32 -7.21 -0.13
C PRO A 124 -5.36 -7.03 -1.65
N LEU A 125 -4.88 -8.06 -2.36
CA LEU A 125 -5.02 -8.14 -3.82
C LEU A 125 -6.50 -8.31 -4.19
N ALA A 126 -7.01 -7.49 -5.12
CA ALA A 126 -8.39 -7.66 -5.58
C ALA A 126 -8.50 -8.75 -6.64
N MET A 127 -7.48 -8.90 -7.50
CA MET A 127 -7.54 -9.82 -8.63
C MET A 127 -6.81 -11.14 -8.29
N PRO A 128 -7.51 -12.30 -8.33
CA PRO A 128 -6.97 -13.56 -7.83
C PRO A 128 -5.79 -14.10 -8.65
N PHE A 129 -5.65 -13.68 -9.91
CA PHE A 129 -4.57 -14.12 -10.79
C PHE A 129 -3.19 -13.69 -10.29
N LEU A 130 -3.08 -12.48 -9.75
CA LEU A 130 -1.80 -11.98 -9.24
C LEU A 130 -1.40 -12.74 -7.98
N GLY A 131 -2.34 -12.97 -7.06
CA GLY A 131 -2.08 -13.76 -5.87
C GLY A 131 -1.84 -15.25 -6.14
N ALA A 132 -2.42 -15.81 -7.21
CA ALA A 132 -2.13 -17.17 -7.66
C ALA A 132 -0.69 -17.33 -8.20
N ILE A 133 -0.14 -16.30 -8.84
CA ILE A 133 1.24 -16.29 -9.34
C ILE A 133 2.25 -16.06 -8.19
N ILE A 134 1.94 -15.13 -7.27
CA ILE A 134 2.81 -14.75 -6.15
C ILE A 134 2.72 -15.77 -4.99
N GLY A 135 1.64 -16.54 -4.91
CA GLY A 135 1.39 -17.52 -3.85
C GLY A 135 0.84 -16.93 -2.55
N LYS A 136 0.48 -15.63 -2.54
CA LYS A 136 -0.13 -14.92 -1.41
C LYS A 136 -1.21 -13.95 -1.90
N GLN A 137 -2.27 -13.76 -1.12
CA GLN A 137 -3.37 -12.83 -1.42
C GLN A 137 -3.24 -11.47 -0.70
N LYS A 138 -2.24 -11.34 0.17
CA LYS A 138 -1.89 -10.10 0.83
C LYS A 138 -0.41 -9.78 0.60
N ILE A 139 -0.10 -8.49 0.45
CA ILE A 139 1.27 -7.98 0.29
C ILE A 139 1.54 -7.04 1.45
N GLU A 140 2.60 -7.32 2.20
CA GLU A 140 3.09 -6.41 3.25
C GLU A 140 3.73 -5.19 2.59
N MET A 141 3.31 -4.01 3.01
CA MET A 141 3.89 -2.73 2.62
C MET A 141 4.26 -1.96 3.88
N SER A 142 5.42 -1.31 3.87
CA SER A 142 5.91 -0.51 4.98
C SER A 142 6.31 0.86 4.47
N ALA A 143 5.87 1.91 5.17
CA ALA A 143 6.28 3.27 4.94
C ALA A 143 6.75 3.87 6.26
N PHE A 144 7.74 4.77 6.20
CA PHE A 144 8.23 5.45 7.39
C PHE A 144 8.42 6.93 7.12
N ALA A 145 8.32 7.71 8.19
CA ALA A 145 8.73 9.10 8.24
C ALA A 145 9.56 9.34 9.49
N GLU A 146 10.55 10.21 9.39
CA GLU A 146 11.44 10.57 10.49
C GLU A 146 11.44 12.08 10.63
N ASP A 147 11.27 12.57 11.86
CA ASP A 147 11.31 14.00 12.17
C ASP A 147 12.18 14.27 13.41
N SER A 148 12.79 15.45 13.47
CA SER A 148 13.62 15.86 14.60
C SER A 148 12.75 16.17 15.81
N ILE A 149 13.17 15.80 17.02
CA ILE A 149 12.40 16.11 18.22
C ILE A 149 12.52 17.61 18.53
N LEU A 150 11.37 18.29 18.60
CA LEU A 150 11.26 19.72 18.87
C LEU A 150 10.87 20.01 20.32
N ALA A 151 10.23 19.06 21.01
CA ALA A 151 9.89 19.18 22.43
C ALA A 151 9.83 17.82 23.16
N PRO A 152 10.03 17.80 24.49
CA PRO A 152 10.49 18.91 25.36
C PRO A 152 12.00 19.18 25.20
N ILE A 153 12.50 20.37 25.58
CA ILE A 153 13.95 20.68 25.53
C ILE A 153 14.71 19.79 26.52
N CYS A 154 15.89 19.30 26.13
CA CYS A 154 16.72 18.50 27.04
C CYS A 154 17.21 19.32 28.25
N PRO A 155 17.28 18.70 29.45
CA PRO A 155 17.76 19.35 30.66
C PRO A 155 19.25 19.72 30.61
#